data_AF-S7WIR7-F1
#
_entry.id   AF-S7WIR7-F1
#
_cell.length_a   1.000
_cell.length_b   1.000
_cell.length_c   1.000
_cell.angle_alpha   90.00
_cell.angle_beta   90.00
_cell.angle_gamma   90.00
#
_symmetry.space_group_name_H-M   'P 1'
#
loop_
_entity.id
_entity.type
_entity.pdbx_description
1 polymer ?
#
loop_
_entity_poly.entity_id
_entity_poly.type
_entity_poly.pdbx_seq_one_letter_code
_entity_poly.pdbx_strand_id
1 'polypeptide(L)'
;MAKNDLLRKEVEGQHKEIRKLFKKLDVLKEDELSAQLTELCVLVEAHIRFEERKLFQYLQVELQSKELEEMEEKVAAIHKPTTEEWEDKFWVK
;
A
#
# COMPACT_ATOMS: atom_id res chain seq x y z
N MET A 1 -15.11 10.34 -19.28
CA MET A 1 -14.76 9.77 -17.97
C MET A 1 -13.69 10.67 -17.37
N ALA A 2 -13.87 11.17 -16.15
CA ALA A 2 -12.88 12.08 -15.53
C ALA A 2 -11.56 11.32 -15.28
N LYS A 3 -10.42 11.98 -15.53
CA LYS A 3 -9.07 11.39 -15.43
C LYS A 3 -8.78 10.77 -14.05
N ASN A 4 -9.38 11.34 -13.00
CA ASN A 4 -9.46 10.79 -11.62
C ASN A 4 -9.86 9.30 -11.57
N ASP A 5 -10.81 8.87 -12.39
CA ASP A 5 -11.37 7.51 -12.33
C ASP A 5 -10.38 6.45 -12.84
N LEU A 6 -9.48 6.82 -13.76
CA LEU A 6 -8.51 5.87 -14.33
C LEU A 6 -7.38 5.57 -13.34
N LEU A 7 -6.78 6.59 -12.72
CA LEU A 7 -5.70 6.41 -11.74
C LEU A 7 -6.21 5.71 -10.48
N ARG A 8 -7.45 5.99 -10.07
CA ARG A 8 -8.12 5.27 -8.99
C ARG A 8 -8.28 3.78 -9.31
N LYS A 9 -8.82 3.44 -10.48
CA LYS A 9 -8.98 2.04 -10.88
C LYS A 9 -7.65 1.31 -10.99
N GLU A 10 -6.60 2.00 -11.43
CA GLU A 10 -5.25 1.43 -11.50
C GLU A 10 -4.70 1.11 -10.11
N VAL A 11 -4.77 2.04 -9.16
CA VAL A 11 -4.27 1.81 -7.80
C VAL A 11 -5.09 0.73 -7.06
N GLU A 12 -6.42 0.74 -7.21
CA GLU A 12 -7.29 -0.31 -6.64
C GLU A 12 -6.98 -1.70 -7.23
N GLY A 13 -6.64 -1.75 -8.52
CA GLY A 13 -6.17 -2.96 -9.20
C GLY A 13 -4.84 -3.46 -8.65
N GLN A 14 -3.85 -2.57 -8.48
CA GLN A 14 -2.56 -2.90 -7.89
C GLN A 14 -2.72 -3.44 -6.45
N HIS A 15 -3.55 -2.79 -5.62
CA HIS A 15 -3.85 -3.27 -4.26
C HIS A 15 -4.47 -4.66 -4.26
N LYS A 16 -5.38 -4.94 -5.20
CA LYS A 16 -6.02 -6.25 -5.31
C LYS A 16 -5.00 -7.36 -5.62
N GLU A 17 -4.06 -7.11 -6.54
CA GLU A 17 -3.03 -8.10 -6.87
C GLU A 17 -2.04 -8.30 -5.71
N ILE A 18 -1.59 -7.23 -5.05
CA ILE A 18 -0.74 -7.33 -3.85
C ILE A 18 -1.43 -8.15 -2.76
N ARG A 19 -2.69 -7.84 -2.45
CA ARG A 19 -3.46 -8.59 -1.44
C ARG A 19 -3.66 -10.05 -1.81
N LYS A 20 -3.87 -10.34 -3.09
CA LYS A 20 -4.04 -11.71 -3.59
C LYS A 20 -2.74 -12.50 -3.45
N LEU A 21 -1.59 -11.90 -3.78
CA LEU A 21 -0.30 -12.55 -3.63
C LEU A 21 0.04 -12.75 -2.14
N PHE A 22 -0.15 -11.73 -1.32
CA PHE A 22 0.08 -11.81 0.13
C PHE A 22 -0.71 -12.96 0.77
N LYS A 23 -2.00 -13.09 0.47
CA LYS A 23 -2.84 -14.19 0.99
C LYS A 23 -2.40 -15.58 0.56
N LYS A 24 -1.67 -15.71 -0.55
CA LYS A 24 -1.15 -17.01 -0.98
C LYS A 24 0.04 -17.44 -0.14
N LEU A 25 0.80 -16.50 0.44
CA LEU A 25 2.01 -16.80 1.18
C LEU A 25 1.76 -17.75 2.36
N ASP A 26 0.60 -17.65 3.01
CA ASP A 26 0.22 -18.45 4.18
C ASP A 26 0.12 -19.97 3.91
N VAL A 27 0.00 -20.38 2.63
CA VAL A 27 -0.22 -21.78 2.24
C VAL A 27 0.89 -22.36 1.39
N LEU A 28 1.95 -21.59 1.12
CA LEU A 28 3.08 -22.03 0.30
C LEU A 28 4.06 -22.86 1.11
N LYS A 29 4.69 -23.82 0.43
CA LYS A 29 5.86 -24.53 0.94
C LYS A 29 7.10 -23.64 0.82
N GLU A 30 8.11 -23.94 1.63
CA GLU A 30 9.34 -23.13 1.74
C GLU A 30 10.08 -22.97 0.40
N ASP A 31 10.07 -23.99 -0.45
CA ASP A 31 10.66 -24.00 -1.79
C ASP A 31 9.98 -23.02 -2.76
N GLU A 32 8.69 -22.77 -2.61
CA GLU A 32 7.92 -21.82 -3.43
C GLU A 32 7.82 -20.43 -2.79
N LEU A 33 7.97 -20.35 -1.47
CA LEU A 33 7.82 -19.13 -0.69
C LEU A 33 8.83 -18.06 -1.08
N SER A 34 10.11 -18.42 -1.24
CA SER A 34 11.16 -17.44 -1.57
C SER A 34 10.91 -16.73 -2.91
N ALA A 35 10.44 -17.46 -3.92
CA ALA A 35 10.12 -16.90 -5.23
C ALA A 35 8.91 -15.96 -5.15
N GLN A 36 7.87 -16.35 -4.42
CA GLN A 36 6.65 -15.55 -4.26
C GLN A 36 6.87 -14.30 -3.39
N LEU A 37 7.76 -14.36 -2.39
CA LEU A 37 8.21 -13.18 -1.65
C LEU A 37 8.96 -12.20 -2.55
N THR A 38 9.81 -12.69 -3.44
CA THR A 38 10.53 -11.85 -4.41
C THR A 38 9.54 -11.16 -5.35
N GLU A 39 8.55 -11.89 -5.86
CA GLU A 39 7.48 -11.32 -6.68
C GLU A 39 6.67 -10.25 -5.93
N LEU A 40 6.36 -10.50 -4.65
CA LEU A 40 5.67 -9.52 -3.81
C LEU A 40 6.49 -8.25 -3.63
N CYS A 41 7.79 -8.36 -3.36
CA CYS A 41 8.68 -7.19 -3.26
C CYS A 41 8.66 -6.36 -4.55
N VAL A 42 8.76 -7.00 -5.72
CA VAL A 42 8.73 -6.31 -7.01
C VAL A 42 7.40 -5.59 -7.23
N LEU A 43 6.27 -6.23 -6.90
CA LEU A 43 4.95 -5.62 -7.03
C LEU A 43 4.76 -4.44 -6.09
N VAL A 44 5.18 -4.56 -4.82
CA VAL A 44 5.09 -3.47 -3.83
C VAL A 44 5.98 -2.30 -4.24
N GLU A 45 7.21 -2.55 -4.69
CA GLU A 45 8.11 -1.49 -5.17
C GLU A 45 7.55 -0.77 -6.40
N ALA A 46 6.97 -1.51 -7.36
CA ALA A 46 6.32 -0.93 -8.52
C ALA A 46 5.09 -0.08 -8.13
N HIS A 47 4.31 -0.56 -7.15
CA HIS A 47 3.16 0.15 -6.61
C HIS A 47 3.54 1.46 -5.92
N ILE A 48 4.54 1.45 -5.03
CA ILE A 48 5.05 2.67 -4.37
C ILE A 48 5.52 3.69 -5.43
N ARG A 49 6.28 3.25 -6.43
CA ARG A 49 6.73 4.14 -7.53
C ARG A 49 5.57 4.72 -8.32
N PHE A 50 4.51 3.96 -8.55
CA PHE A 50 3.31 4.45 -9.21
C PHE A 50 2.62 5.53 -8.37
N GLU A 51 2.47 5.29 -7.07
CA GLU A 51 1.86 6.25 -6.16
C GLU A 51 2.66 7.56 -6.13
N GLU A 52 3.96 7.50 -5.85
CA GLU A 52 4.82 8.68 -5.71
C GLU A 52 4.96 9.50 -7.00
N ARG A 53 5.11 8.82 -8.14
CA ARG A 53 5.46 9.49 -9.41
C ARG A 53 4.26 9.86 -10.26
N LYS A 54 3.09 9.26 -10.01
CA LYS A 54 1.88 9.50 -10.81
C LYS A 54 0.69 9.90 -9.96
N LEU A 55 0.27 9.04 -9.03
CA LEU A 55 -0.99 9.26 -8.30
C LEU A 55 -0.89 10.50 -7.40
N PHE A 56 0.12 10.58 -6.54
CA PHE A 56 0.28 11.69 -5.60
C PHE A 56 0.58 12.99 -6.33
N GLN A 57 1.38 12.96 -7.39
CA GLN A 57 1.60 14.13 -8.25
C GLN A 57 0.28 14.67 -8.83
N TYR A 58 -0.58 13.78 -9.30
CA TYR A 58 -1.88 14.16 -9.82
C TYR A 58 -2.80 14.70 -8.72
N LEU A 59 -2.90 14.01 -7.57
CA LEU A 59 -3.71 14.47 -6.43
C LEU A 59 -3.26 15.84 -5.92
N GLN A 60 -1.95 16.10 -5.86
CA GLN A 60 -1.41 17.38 -5.41
C GLN A 60 -1.78 18.57 -6.33
N VAL A 61 -1.96 18.31 -7.63
CA VAL A 61 -2.37 19.34 -8.60
C VAL A 61 -3.87 19.58 -8.57
N GLU A 62 -4.66 18.54 -8.34
CA GLU A 62 -6.11 18.59 -8.48
C GLU A 62 -6.84 18.94 -7.18
N LEU A 63 -6.26 18.57 -6.02
CA LEU A 63 -6.88 18.83 -4.72
C LEU A 63 -6.57 20.25 -4.24
N GLN A 64 -7.61 20.95 -3.79
CA GLN A 64 -7.51 22.24 -3.13
C GLN A 64 -7.11 22.08 -1.66
N SER A 65 -6.56 23.14 -1.04
CA SER A 65 -6.13 23.12 0.37
C SER A 65 -7.21 22.63 1.32
N LYS A 66 -8.47 23.06 1.11
CA LYS A 66 -9.61 22.63 1.92
C LYS A 66 -9.88 21.12 1.79
N GLU A 67 -9.73 20.56 0.59
CA GLU A 67 -9.94 19.13 0.35
C GLU A 67 -8.82 18.30 1.00
N LEU A 68 -7.60 18.84 1.05
CA LEU A 68 -6.48 18.23 1.77
C LEU A 68 -6.69 18.24 3.29
N GLU A 69 -7.18 19.34 3.86
CA GLU A 69 -7.54 19.42 5.29
C GLU A 69 -8.63 18.40 5.65
N GLU A 70 -9.69 18.30 4.84
CA GLU A 70 -10.74 17.28 5.03
C GLU A 70 -10.20 15.85 4.90
N MET A 71 -9.19 15.64 4.05
CA MET A 71 -8.54 14.35 3.90
C MET A 71 -7.68 14.01 5.13
N GLU A 72 -6.92 14.98 5.66
CA GLU A 72 -6.13 14.83 6.88
C GLU A 72 -6.99 14.39 8.06
N GLU A 73 -8.11 15.08 8.31
CA GLU A 73 -9.04 14.73 9.38
C GLU A 73 -9.55 13.29 9.27
N LYS A 74 -9.92 12.86 8.05
CA LYS A 74 -10.40 11.49 7.79
C LYS A 74 -9.30 10.47 7.99
N VAL A 75 -8.07 10.76 7.54
CA VAL A 75 -6.93 9.86 7.72
C VAL A 75 -6.59 9.75 9.20
N ALA A 76 -6.52 10.84 9.95
CA ALA A 76 -6.25 10.85 11.39
C ALA A 76 -7.29 10.05 12.18
N ALA A 77 -8.58 10.09 11.77
CA ALA A 77 -9.65 9.33 12.42
C ALA A 77 -9.54 7.80 12.19
N ILE A 78 -9.00 7.38 11.04
CA ILE A 78 -8.89 5.95 10.66
C ILE A 78 -7.53 5.38 11.06
N HIS A 79 -6.48 6.19 11.00
CA HIS A 79 -5.12 5.79 11.29
C HIS A 79 -5.02 5.44 12.77
N LYS A 80 -4.74 4.17 13.05
CA LYS A 80 -4.38 3.70 14.39
C LYS A 80 -2.86 3.64 14.43
N PRO A 81 -2.18 4.55 15.16
CA PRO A 81 -0.75 4.46 15.33
C PRO A 81 -0.41 3.11 15.95
N THR A 82 0.41 2.32 15.27
CA THR A 82 0.97 1.12 15.89
C THR A 82 1.98 1.58 16.93
N THR A 83 1.81 1.16 18.19
CA THR A 83 2.83 1.36 19.22
C THR A 83 4.06 0.53 18.85
N GLU A 84 5.24 1.13 18.85
CA GLU A 84 6.53 0.45 18.60
C GLU A 84 6.93 -0.52 19.73
N GLU A 85 5.98 -0.97 20.56
CA GLU A 85 6.14 -2.02 21.54
C GLU A 85 6.20 -3.38 20.83
N TRP A 86 7.22 -3.57 19.99
CA TRP A 86 7.56 -4.87 19.44
C TRP A 86 8.44 -5.59 20.45
N GLU A 87 7.87 -6.57 21.16
CA GLU A 87 8.67 -7.51 21.92
C GLU A 87 9.52 -8.33 20.95
N ASP A 88 10.78 -7.93 20.83
CA ASP A 88 11.73 -8.63 19.99
C ASP A 88 11.93 -10.05 20.53
N LYS A 89 11.23 -10.99 19.89
CA LYS A 89 11.27 -12.42 20.21
C LYS A 89 12.65 -13.03 20.10
N PHE A 90 13.61 -12.35 19.46
CA PHE A 90 15.01 -12.75 19.46
C PHE A 90 15.67 -12.61 20.85
N TRP A 91 15.25 -11.63 21.65
CA TRP A 91 15.81 -11.35 22.99
C TRP A 91 15.00 -11.88 24.16
N VAL A 92 13.81 -12.44 23.90
CA VAL A 92 13.03 -13.14 24.92
C VAL A 92 13.73 -14.48 25.22
N LYS A 93 14.32 -14.58 26.42
CA LYS A 93 15.04 -15.77 26.91
C LYS A 93 14.13 -16.97 27.15
#